data_AF-A0A942E6P6-F1
#
_entry.id   AF-A0A942E6P6-F1
#
_cell.length_a   1.000
_cell.length_b   1.000
_cell.length_c   1.000
_cell.angle_alpha   90.00
_cell.angle_beta   90.00
_cell.angle_gamma   90.00
#
_symmetry.space_group_name_H-M   'P 1'
#
loop_
_entity.id
_entity.type
_entity.pdbx_description
1 polymer ?
#
loop_
_entity_poly.entity_id
_entity_poly.type
_entity_poly.pdbx_seq_one_letter_code
_entity_poly.pdbx_strand_id
1 'polypeptide(L)'
;MPVAFLDLAQNCAPQIATETIAAVVSIESGFQPFAIRINTDHPLAAQPKTRAEAIETATILIAEGHDIDLGLGGINSGNLGRLGLSVSDTFDLCLNIKAIAALLEGYYKIALQGGATRAQAEAVMLRSYFGNGDASVGQMVGYDKKVLSERERLSSQLGSIEIGETQAQALPARERAGESSAATVDSGPVEKSQQRSQASVPRWDVYNVGRQSSVLVFSNEQKE
;
A
#
# COMPACT_ATOMS: atom_id res chain seq x y z
N MET A 1 7.59 -4.58 -25.73
CA MET A 1 8.11 -3.21 -25.98
C MET A 1 7.61 -2.32 -24.87
N PRO A 2 8.45 -1.42 -24.32
CA PRO A 2 7.97 -0.48 -23.31
C PRO A 2 6.84 0.40 -23.86
N VAL A 3 5.88 0.73 -23.01
CA VAL A 3 4.76 1.63 -23.33
C VAL A 3 4.97 2.94 -22.58
N ALA A 4 4.90 4.07 -23.28
CA ALA A 4 4.95 5.38 -22.66
C ALA A 4 3.73 5.58 -21.74
N PHE A 5 3.98 5.83 -20.46
CA PHE A 5 2.91 5.94 -19.46
C PHE A 5 1.99 7.14 -19.74
N LEU A 6 2.56 8.27 -20.16
CA LEU A 6 1.82 9.50 -20.44
C LEU A 6 0.71 9.27 -21.48
N ASP A 7 1.07 8.64 -22.60
CA ASP A 7 0.13 8.34 -23.69
C ASP A 7 -0.94 7.34 -23.23
N LEU A 8 -0.53 6.32 -22.47
CA LEU A 8 -1.46 5.34 -21.91
C LEU A 8 -2.49 6.01 -20.99
N ALA A 9 -2.04 6.84 -20.05
CA ALA A 9 -2.90 7.52 -19.09
C ALA A 9 -3.87 8.48 -19.77
N GLN A 10 -3.41 9.28 -20.74
CA GLN A 10 -4.25 10.22 -21.48
C GLN A 10 -5.32 9.51 -22.32
N ASN A 11 -5.00 8.36 -22.91
CA ASN A 11 -5.94 7.61 -23.74
C ASN A 11 -6.95 6.79 -22.91
N CYS A 12 -6.52 6.27 -21.76
CA CYS A 12 -7.32 5.33 -20.98
C CYS A 12 -8.09 6.02 -19.84
N ALA A 13 -7.62 7.16 -19.33
CA ALA A 13 -8.24 7.88 -18.22
C ALA A 13 -8.22 9.42 -18.42
N PRO A 14 -8.77 9.96 -19.52
CA PRO A 14 -8.72 11.40 -19.81
C PRO A 14 -9.48 12.28 -18.81
N GLN A 15 -10.34 11.68 -17.98
CA GLN A 15 -11.14 12.38 -16.97
C GLN A 15 -10.41 12.64 -15.64
N ILE A 16 -9.25 12.03 -15.42
CA ILE A 16 -8.41 12.25 -14.22
C ILE A 16 -7.07 12.83 -14.66
N ALA A 17 -6.53 13.78 -13.89
CA ALA A 17 -5.21 14.36 -14.17
C ALA A 17 -4.13 13.26 -14.22
N THR A 18 -3.32 13.25 -15.27
CA THR A 18 -2.30 12.20 -15.49
C THR A 18 -1.31 12.09 -14.34
N GLU A 19 -0.95 13.20 -13.71
CA GLU A 19 -0.09 13.24 -12.52
C GLU A 19 -0.69 12.40 -11.38
N THR A 20 -2.02 12.47 -11.20
CA THR A 20 -2.71 11.73 -10.13
C THR A 20 -2.69 10.23 -10.41
N ILE A 21 -2.97 9.83 -11.65
CA ILE A 21 -2.88 8.42 -12.05
C ILE A 21 -1.43 7.93 -11.92
N ALA A 22 -0.44 8.72 -12.34
CA ALA A 22 0.98 8.38 -12.22
C ALA A 22 1.40 8.17 -10.76
N ALA A 23 0.99 9.08 -9.87
CA ALA A 23 1.30 8.98 -8.45
C ALA A 23 0.66 7.76 -7.79
N VAL A 24 -0.60 7.46 -8.11
CA VAL A 24 -1.28 6.24 -7.64
C VAL A 24 -0.52 5.01 -8.14
N VAL A 25 -0.26 4.90 -9.45
CA VAL A 25 0.46 3.75 -10.02
C VAL A 25 1.86 3.60 -9.43
N SER A 26 2.58 4.70 -9.21
CA SER A 26 3.89 4.70 -8.57
C SER A 26 3.84 4.13 -7.16
N ILE A 27 2.86 4.55 -6.35
CA ILE A 27 2.70 4.09 -4.96
C ILE A 27 2.22 2.63 -4.92
N GLU A 28 1.28 2.25 -5.78
CA GLU A 28 0.63 0.95 -5.71
C GLU A 28 1.49 -0.17 -6.30
N SER A 29 2.15 0.07 -7.43
CA SER A 29 2.91 -0.95 -8.17
C SER A 29 4.35 -0.56 -8.50
N GLY A 30 4.71 0.72 -8.39
CA GLY A 30 5.98 1.21 -8.94
C GLY A 30 6.06 1.05 -10.46
N PHE A 31 4.92 1.20 -11.16
CA PHE A 31 4.77 0.98 -12.61
C PHE A 31 5.00 -0.48 -13.06
N GLN A 32 4.90 -1.45 -12.15
CA GLN A 32 4.96 -2.87 -12.48
C GLN A 32 3.57 -3.38 -12.93
N PRO A 33 3.40 -3.81 -14.19
CA PRO A 33 2.08 -4.12 -14.73
C PRO A 33 1.46 -5.40 -14.15
N PHE A 34 2.30 -6.30 -13.65
CA PHE A 34 1.91 -7.60 -13.10
C PHE A 34 1.98 -7.64 -11.57
N ALA A 35 2.00 -6.47 -10.93
CA ALA A 35 2.03 -6.36 -9.48
C ALA A 35 0.84 -7.10 -8.84
N ILE A 36 1.13 -7.94 -7.87
CA ILE A 36 0.14 -8.56 -6.98
C ILE A 36 0.59 -8.26 -5.56
N ARG A 37 -0.32 -7.70 -4.77
CA ARG A 37 -0.10 -7.43 -3.35
C ARG A 37 -1.13 -8.17 -2.53
N ILE A 38 -0.67 -8.96 -1.56
CA ILE A 38 -1.56 -9.57 -0.56
C ILE A 38 -1.72 -8.57 0.58
N ASN A 39 -2.96 -8.28 0.97
CA ASN A 39 -3.28 -7.32 2.03
C ASN A 39 -3.08 -7.94 3.43
N THR A 40 -1.94 -8.60 3.64
CA THR A 40 -1.49 -9.21 4.91
C THR A 40 -0.01 -8.92 5.16
N ASP A 41 0.52 -9.30 6.32
CA ASP A 41 1.94 -9.12 6.66
C ASP A 41 2.90 -10.02 5.86
N HIS A 42 2.37 -10.90 5.02
CA HIS A 42 3.14 -11.86 4.23
C HIS A 42 3.06 -11.50 2.74
N PRO A 43 4.01 -10.71 2.20
CA PRO A 43 4.06 -10.41 0.78
C PRO A 43 4.43 -11.65 -0.04
N LEU A 44 4.13 -11.63 -1.35
CA LEU A 44 4.64 -12.66 -2.26
C LEU A 44 6.17 -12.70 -2.24
N ALA A 45 6.73 -13.90 -2.23
CA ALA A 45 8.18 -14.11 -2.29
C ALA A 45 8.79 -13.56 -3.59
N ALA A 46 8.04 -13.62 -4.69
CA ALA A 46 8.42 -13.06 -5.99
C ALA A 46 7.20 -12.52 -6.71
N GLN A 47 7.37 -11.40 -7.42
CA GLN A 47 6.33 -10.85 -8.29
C GLN A 47 6.31 -11.61 -9.63
N PRO A 48 5.11 -11.81 -10.21
CA PRO A 48 4.98 -12.40 -11.55
C PRO A 48 5.73 -11.60 -12.62
N LYS A 49 6.34 -12.31 -13.56
CA LYS A 49 7.10 -11.71 -14.68
C LYS A 49 6.30 -11.64 -15.97
N THR A 50 5.22 -12.43 -16.05
CA THR A 50 4.38 -12.51 -17.23
C THR A 50 2.92 -12.36 -16.86
N ARG A 51 2.11 -11.91 -17.82
CA ARG A 51 0.66 -11.83 -17.66
C ARG A 51 0.04 -13.18 -17.30
N ALA A 52 0.52 -14.28 -17.88
CA ALA A 52 0.00 -15.62 -17.61
C ALA A 52 0.27 -16.04 -16.16
N GLU A 53 1.50 -15.86 -15.69
CA GLU A 53 1.90 -16.14 -14.31
C GLU A 53 1.11 -15.28 -13.31
N ALA A 54 0.85 -14.00 -13.66
CA ALA A 54 0.07 -13.10 -12.82
C ALA A 54 -1.38 -13.54 -12.69
N ILE A 55 -2.00 -13.97 -13.80
CA ILE A 55 -3.37 -14.49 -13.81
C ILE A 55 -3.46 -15.76 -12.98
N GLU A 56 -2.53 -16.70 -13.17
CA GLU A 56 -2.50 -17.96 -12.42
C GLU A 56 -2.35 -17.69 -10.91
N THR A 57 -1.35 -16.89 -10.55
CA THR A 57 -1.07 -16.54 -9.15
C THR A 57 -2.26 -15.83 -8.49
N ALA A 58 -2.84 -14.82 -9.15
CA ALA A 58 -4.00 -14.11 -8.63
C ALA A 58 -5.23 -15.02 -8.48
N THR A 59 -5.44 -15.94 -9.44
CA THR A 59 -6.57 -16.88 -9.39
C THR A 59 -6.43 -17.84 -8.21
N ILE A 60 -5.23 -18.36 -7.95
CA ILE A 60 -4.95 -19.23 -6.79
C ILE A 60 -5.23 -18.47 -5.50
N LEU A 61 -4.65 -17.28 -5.34
CA LEU A 61 -4.81 -16.47 -4.12
C LEU A 61 -6.27 -16.12 -3.85
N ILE A 62 -7.04 -15.77 -4.88
CA ILE A 62 -8.49 -15.49 -4.75
C ILE A 62 -9.25 -16.76 -4.35
N ALA A 63 -8.91 -17.91 -4.95
CA ALA A 63 -9.56 -19.19 -4.61
C ALA A 63 -9.26 -19.63 -3.17
N GLU A 64 -8.09 -19.26 -2.63
CA GLU A 64 -7.70 -19.46 -1.24
C GLU A 64 -8.33 -18.44 -0.27
N GLY A 65 -9.05 -17.44 -0.80
CA GLY A 65 -9.75 -16.43 0.01
C GLY A 65 -8.87 -15.25 0.44
N HIS A 66 -7.71 -15.05 -0.20
CA HIS A 66 -6.87 -13.89 0.09
C HIS A 66 -7.47 -12.59 -0.46
N ASP A 67 -7.37 -11.52 0.34
CA ASP A 67 -7.59 -10.16 -0.11
C ASP A 67 -6.34 -9.63 -0.82
N ILE A 68 -6.45 -9.31 -2.10
CA ILE A 68 -5.31 -8.96 -2.95
C ILE A 68 -5.61 -7.75 -3.84
N ASP A 69 -4.57 -6.97 -4.13
CA ASP A 69 -4.59 -5.84 -5.05
C ASP A 69 -3.81 -6.19 -6.33
N LEU A 70 -4.35 -5.82 -7.49
CA LEU A 70 -3.95 -6.33 -8.80
C LEU A 70 -3.55 -5.23 -9.79
N GLY A 71 -2.40 -5.44 -10.44
CA GLY A 71 -1.90 -4.66 -11.57
C GLY A 71 -1.41 -3.25 -11.20
N LEU A 72 -1.26 -2.40 -12.23
CA LEU A 72 -0.66 -1.06 -12.12
C LEU A 72 -1.25 -0.21 -10.98
N GLY A 73 -2.57 -0.19 -10.87
CA GLY A 73 -3.32 0.60 -9.90
C GLY A 73 -3.58 -0.07 -8.57
N GLY A 74 -3.18 -1.34 -8.38
CA GLY A 74 -3.56 -2.08 -7.18
C GLY A 74 -5.08 -2.22 -7.03
N ILE A 75 -5.76 -2.71 -8.06
CA ILE A 75 -7.22 -2.90 -8.02
C ILE A 75 -7.54 -4.08 -7.10
N ASN A 76 -8.23 -3.79 -6.00
CA ASN A 76 -8.64 -4.82 -5.04
C ASN A 76 -9.54 -5.88 -5.68
N SER A 77 -9.28 -7.17 -5.41
CA SER A 77 -10.02 -8.30 -5.96
C SER A 77 -11.50 -8.28 -5.57
N GLY A 78 -11.86 -7.70 -4.43
CA GLY A 78 -13.24 -7.50 -4.00
C GLY A 78 -14.05 -6.52 -4.88
N ASN A 79 -13.38 -5.68 -5.68
CA ASN A 79 -14.05 -4.73 -6.57
C ASN A 79 -14.38 -5.27 -7.96
N LEU A 80 -13.80 -6.41 -8.36
CA LEU A 80 -13.86 -6.86 -9.75
C LEU A 80 -15.29 -7.05 -10.25
N GLY A 81 -16.16 -7.65 -9.41
CA GLY A 81 -17.57 -7.84 -9.76
C GLY A 81 -18.33 -6.52 -9.98
N ARG A 82 -18.06 -5.49 -9.16
CA ARG A 82 -18.68 -4.16 -9.30
C ARG A 82 -18.16 -3.42 -10.55
N LEU A 83 -16.90 -3.65 -10.91
CA LEU A 83 -16.26 -3.04 -12.08
C LEU A 83 -16.54 -3.81 -13.38
N GLY A 84 -17.14 -5.00 -13.31
CA GLY A 84 -17.36 -5.86 -14.47
C GLY A 84 -16.06 -6.39 -15.08
N LEU A 85 -15.02 -6.57 -14.26
CA LEU A 85 -13.69 -7.00 -14.69
C LEU A 85 -13.44 -8.46 -14.31
N SER A 86 -12.70 -9.17 -15.15
CA SER A 86 -12.06 -10.43 -14.79
C SER A 86 -10.68 -10.19 -14.18
N VAL A 87 -10.10 -11.22 -13.54
CA VAL A 87 -8.70 -11.20 -13.08
C VAL A 87 -7.72 -10.97 -14.24
N SER A 88 -8.05 -11.46 -15.43
CA SER A 88 -7.23 -11.22 -16.63
C SER A 88 -7.22 -9.73 -17.01
N ASP A 89 -8.34 -9.04 -16.86
CA ASP A 89 -8.46 -7.63 -17.25
C ASP A 89 -7.65 -6.70 -16.35
N THR A 90 -7.40 -7.08 -15.09
CA THR A 90 -6.57 -6.27 -14.19
C THR A 90 -5.10 -6.22 -14.61
N PHE A 91 -4.66 -7.12 -15.49
CA PHE A 91 -3.30 -7.14 -16.05
C PHE A 91 -3.25 -6.64 -17.50
N ASP A 92 -4.36 -6.09 -18.03
CA ASP A 92 -4.33 -5.23 -19.22
C ASP A 92 -4.05 -3.78 -18.78
N LEU A 93 -3.06 -3.15 -19.41
CA LEU A 93 -2.59 -1.82 -18.99
C LEU A 93 -3.73 -0.79 -19.05
N CYS A 94 -4.52 -0.78 -20.13
CA CYS A 94 -5.53 0.25 -20.32
C CYS A 94 -6.78 -0.02 -19.49
N LEU A 95 -7.22 -1.27 -19.39
CA LEU A 95 -8.36 -1.64 -18.54
C LEU A 95 -8.05 -1.39 -17.07
N ASN A 96 -6.82 -1.66 -16.61
CA ASN A 96 -6.42 -1.34 -15.25
C ASN A 96 -6.47 0.17 -15.00
N ILE A 97 -5.86 0.99 -15.87
CA ILE A 97 -5.92 2.46 -15.75
C ILE A 97 -7.36 3.01 -15.79
N LYS A 98 -8.24 2.44 -16.64
CA LYS A 98 -9.67 2.76 -16.66
C LYS A 98 -10.36 2.43 -15.33
N ALA A 99 -10.01 1.29 -14.72
CA ALA A 99 -10.54 0.88 -13.43
C ALA A 99 -10.14 1.85 -12.31
N ILE A 100 -8.88 2.29 -12.28
CA ILE A 100 -8.39 3.33 -11.36
C ILE A 100 -9.25 4.58 -11.49
N ALA A 101 -9.42 5.06 -12.73
CA ALA A 101 -10.14 6.29 -13.01
C ALA A 101 -11.63 6.19 -12.63
N ALA A 102 -12.26 5.05 -12.89
CA ALA A 102 -13.65 4.81 -12.50
C ALA A 102 -13.85 4.81 -10.98
N LEU A 103 -12.94 4.18 -10.23
CA LEU A 103 -12.98 4.18 -8.77
C LEU A 103 -12.77 5.60 -8.21
N LEU A 104 -11.73 6.30 -8.66
CA LEU A 104 -11.44 7.67 -8.24
C LEU A 104 -12.63 8.61 -8.54
N GLU A 105 -13.16 8.57 -9.75
CA GLU A 105 -14.31 9.38 -10.13
C GLU A 105 -15.55 9.06 -9.29
N GLY A 106 -15.79 7.77 -9.01
CA GLY A 106 -16.87 7.31 -8.14
C GLY A 106 -16.77 7.90 -6.73
N TYR A 107 -15.59 7.78 -6.10
CA TYR A 107 -15.37 8.32 -4.75
C TYR A 107 -15.47 9.85 -4.71
N TYR A 108 -14.94 10.53 -5.73
CA TYR A 108 -15.05 11.98 -5.85
C TYR A 108 -16.52 12.44 -5.96
N LYS A 109 -17.32 11.77 -6.79
CA LYS A 109 -18.75 12.04 -6.94
C LYS A 109 -19.51 11.82 -5.63
N ILE A 110 -19.26 10.71 -4.95
CA ILE A 110 -19.89 10.41 -3.64
C ILE A 110 -19.55 11.51 -2.62
N ALA A 111 -18.29 11.93 -2.56
CA ALA A 111 -17.88 12.99 -1.64
C ALA A 111 -18.58 14.33 -1.92
N LEU A 112 -18.69 14.72 -3.19
CA LEU A 112 -19.42 15.93 -3.59
C LEU A 112 -20.91 15.84 -3.26
N GLN A 113 -21.55 14.69 -3.50
CA GLN A 113 -22.95 14.46 -3.14
C GLN A 113 -23.17 14.51 -1.62
N GLY A 114 -22.15 14.14 -0.84
CA GLY A 114 -22.10 14.31 0.62
C GLY A 114 -21.84 15.73 1.11
N GLY A 115 -21.77 16.73 0.22
CA GLY A 115 -21.59 18.15 0.58
C GLY A 115 -20.14 18.59 0.75
N ALA A 116 -19.16 17.76 0.36
CA ALA A 116 -17.76 18.16 0.38
C ALA A 116 -17.48 19.28 -0.64
N THR A 117 -16.60 20.22 -0.27
CA THR A 117 -15.98 21.13 -1.24
C THR A 117 -15.08 20.35 -2.21
N ARG A 118 -14.67 20.94 -3.34
CA ARG A 118 -13.79 20.27 -4.31
C ARG A 118 -12.48 19.75 -3.69
N ALA A 119 -11.83 20.56 -2.85
CA ALA A 119 -10.59 20.17 -2.18
C ALA A 119 -10.81 19.02 -1.17
N GLN A 120 -11.92 19.07 -0.42
CA GLN A 120 -12.29 17.97 0.47
C GLN A 120 -12.64 16.69 -0.30
N ALA A 121 -13.35 16.82 -1.43
CA ALA A 121 -13.71 15.69 -2.28
C ALA A 121 -12.48 15.02 -2.90
N GLU A 122 -11.46 15.79 -3.30
CA GLU A 122 -10.19 15.24 -3.77
C GLU A 122 -9.47 14.44 -2.65
N ALA A 123 -9.41 14.98 -1.44
CA ALA A 123 -8.82 14.27 -0.30
C ALA A 123 -9.61 12.98 0.02
N VAL A 124 -10.94 13.04 0.07
CA VAL A 124 -11.80 11.87 0.31
C VAL A 124 -11.66 10.83 -0.81
N MET A 125 -11.60 11.27 -2.07
CA MET A 125 -11.37 10.40 -3.23
C MET A 125 -10.10 9.58 -3.07
N LEU A 126 -8.97 10.23 -2.80
CA LEU A 126 -7.68 9.55 -2.65
C LEU A 126 -7.66 8.61 -1.45
N ARG A 127 -8.18 9.06 -0.30
CA ARG A 127 -8.24 8.22 0.90
C ARG A 127 -9.14 7.00 0.72
N SER A 128 -10.29 7.17 0.05
CA SER A 128 -11.22 6.08 -0.25
C SER A 128 -10.62 5.08 -1.23
N TYR A 129 -9.78 5.55 -2.17
CA TYR A 129 -9.07 4.66 -3.08
C TYR A 129 -8.22 3.64 -2.33
N PHE A 130 -7.38 4.11 -1.41
CA PHE A 130 -6.57 3.24 -0.54
C PHE A 130 -7.41 2.37 0.39
N GLY A 131 -8.42 2.96 1.03
CA GLY A 131 -9.27 2.26 1.98
C GLY A 131 -10.37 1.40 1.36
N ASN A 132 -10.32 1.14 0.05
CA ASN A 132 -11.32 0.38 -0.68
C ASN A 132 -12.78 0.85 -0.44
N GLY A 133 -12.97 2.17 -0.34
CA GLY A 133 -14.24 2.82 -0.05
C GLY A 133 -14.34 3.42 1.36
N ASP A 134 -13.44 3.08 2.29
CA ASP A 134 -13.36 3.73 3.61
C ASP A 134 -12.27 4.81 3.64
N ALA A 135 -12.67 6.07 3.53
CA ALA A 135 -11.76 7.20 3.60
C ALA A 135 -10.99 7.31 4.94
N SER A 136 -11.50 6.72 6.03
CA SER A 136 -10.85 6.77 7.33
C SER A 136 -9.55 5.96 7.33
N VAL A 137 -9.54 4.83 6.63
CA VAL A 137 -8.35 3.97 6.49
C VAL A 137 -7.25 4.71 5.73
N GLY A 138 -7.58 5.32 4.58
CA GLY A 138 -6.63 6.13 3.82
C GLY A 138 -6.16 7.37 4.57
N GLN A 139 -7.02 7.98 5.39
CA GLN A 139 -6.65 9.10 6.25
C GLN A 139 -5.63 8.69 7.32
N MET A 140 -5.82 7.52 7.94
CA MET A 140 -4.97 7.01 9.02
C MET A 140 -3.51 6.85 8.59
N VAL A 141 -3.29 6.46 7.33
CA VAL A 141 -1.96 6.29 6.73
C VAL A 141 -1.48 7.52 5.93
N GLY A 142 -2.28 8.59 5.89
CA GLY A 142 -1.98 9.82 5.15
C GLY A 142 -1.86 9.64 3.63
N TYR A 143 -2.64 8.74 3.04
CA TYR A 143 -2.51 8.36 1.63
C TYR A 143 -2.69 9.54 0.66
N ASP A 144 -3.65 10.43 0.92
CA ASP A 144 -3.85 11.66 0.14
C ASP A 144 -2.59 12.51 0.07
N LYS A 145 -1.91 12.72 1.20
CA LYS A 145 -0.66 13.49 1.27
C LYS A 145 0.46 12.80 0.50
N LYS A 146 0.55 11.46 0.56
CA LYS A 146 1.54 10.69 -0.21
C LYS A 146 1.33 10.85 -1.71
N VAL A 147 0.08 10.72 -2.17
CA VAL A 147 -0.26 10.93 -3.58
C VAL A 147 0.08 12.35 -4.01
N LEU A 148 -0.25 13.37 -3.21
CA LEU A 148 0.08 14.77 -3.55
C LEU A 148 1.60 15.01 -3.63
N SER A 149 2.37 14.51 -2.67
CA SER A 149 3.83 14.60 -2.70
C SER A 149 4.41 13.87 -3.92
N GLU A 150 3.86 12.70 -4.26
CA GLU A 150 4.33 11.90 -5.39
C GLU A 150 3.95 12.53 -6.73
N ARG A 151 2.78 13.18 -6.83
CA ARG A 151 2.39 14.00 -7.98
C ARG A 151 3.40 15.11 -8.25
N GLU A 152 3.81 15.83 -7.21
CA GLU A 152 4.80 16.91 -7.34
C GLU A 152 6.14 16.34 -7.84
N ARG A 153 6.61 15.24 -7.23
CA ARG A 153 7.85 14.56 -7.61
C ARG A 153 7.86 14.12 -9.07
N LEU A 154 6.75 13.55 -9.54
CA LEU A 154 6.64 12.99 -10.88
C LEU A 154 6.28 14.01 -11.97
N SER A 155 5.80 15.20 -11.61
CA SER A 155 5.28 16.20 -12.57
C SER A 155 6.26 16.54 -13.70
N SER A 156 7.57 16.61 -13.41
CA SER A 156 8.62 16.88 -14.39
C SER A 156 9.12 15.64 -15.16
N GLN A 157 8.74 14.44 -14.71
CA GLN A 157 9.25 13.15 -15.19
C GLN A 157 8.21 12.34 -15.97
N LEU A 158 6.95 12.78 -16.04
CA LEU A 158 5.87 12.01 -16.66
C LEU A 158 6.18 11.52 -18.09
N GLY A 159 6.85 12.36 -18.89
CA GLY A 159 7.19 12.04 -20.27
C GLY A 159 8.29 10.99 -20.45
N SER A 160 9.04 10.66 -19.38
CA SER A 160 10.10 9.64 -19.41
C SER A 160 9.71 8.33 -18.74
N ILE A 161 8.48 8.21 -18.22
CA ILE A 161 8.03 6.98 -17.56
C ILE A 161 7.60 5.97 -18.63
N GLU A 162 8.24 4.81 -18.60
CA GLU A 162 7.94 3.67 -19.46
C GLU A 162 7.49 2.48 -18.62
N ILE A 163 6.41 1.81 -19.05
CA ILE A 163 5.96 0.54 -18.47
C ILE A 163 6.54 -0.61 -19.30
N GLY A 164 7.30 -1.48 -18.65
CA GLY A 164 7.88 -2.68 -19.26
C GLY A 164 7.58 -3.95 -18.47
N GLU A 165 7.60 -5.09 -19.15
CA GLU A 165 7.26 -6.41 -18.58
C GLU A 165 8.40 -7.02 -17.72
N THR A 166 9.61 -6.48 -17.79
CA THR A 166 10.83 -7.15 -17.31
C THR A 166 11.31 -6.75 -15.91
N GLN A 167 10.60 -5.88 -15.20
CA GLN A 167 11.02 -5.45 -13.86
C GLN A 167 10.22 -6.14 -12.77
N ALA A 168 10.56 -7.41 -12.48
CA ALA A 168 10.16 -8.04 -11.22
C ALA A 168 11.05 -7.48 -10.11
N GLN A 169 10.63 -6.34 -9.57
CA GLN A 169 11.28 -5.67 -8.44
C GLN A 169 10.38 -5.79 -7.21
N ALA A 170 10.95 -5.59 -6.02
CA ALA A 170 10.13 -5.48 -4.82
C ALA A 170 9.12 -4.33 -5.00
N LEU A 171 7.86 -4.57 -4.68
CA LEU A 171 6.83 -3.53 -4.73
C LEU A 171 7.17 -2.43 -3.71
N PRO A 172 6.75 -1.18 -3.96
CA PRO A 172 6.83 -0.11 -2.96
C PRO A 172 6.21 -0.56 -1.64
N ALA A 173 6.88 -0.22 -0.53
CA ALA A 173 6.40 -0.52 0.80
C ALA A 173 5.11 0.26 1.08
N ARG A 174 4.05 -0.44 1.50
CA ARG A 174 2.81 0.19 1.96
C ARG A 174 2.96 0.43 3.46
N GLU A 175 3.22 1.67 3.87
CA GLU A 175 3.25 2.00 5.30
C GLU A 175 1.87 1.70 5.89
N ARG A 176 1.82 0.79 6.86
CA ARG A 176 0.59 0.49 7.62
C ARG A 176 0.39 1.52 8.72
N ALA A 177 -0.87 1.68 9.11
CA ALA A 177 -1.22 2.42 10.31
C ALA A 177 -0.55 1.74 11.53
N GLY A 178 0.49 2.39 12.07
CA GLY A 178 1.26 1.88 13.22
C GLY A 178 2.78 1.93 13.02
N GLU A 179 3.27 2.00 11.79
CA GLU A 179 4.70 2.18 11.51
C GLU A 179 4.97 3.66 11.28
N SER A 180 5.14 4.41 12.38
CA SER A 180 5.79 5.72 12.31
C SER A 180 7.25 5.47 11.94
N SER A 181 7.62 5.76 10.69
CA SER A 181 9.01 5.85 10.25
C SER A 181 9.82 6.67 11.26
N ALA A 182 10.65 5.98 12.05
CA ALA A 182 11.73 6.61 12.77
C ALA A 182 12.68 7.15 11.69
N ALA A 183 12.60 8.45 11.44
CA ALA A 183 13.49 9.13 10.52
C ALA A 183 14.94 8.82 10.93
N THR A 184 15.69 8.20 10.02
CA THR A 184 17.14 8.07 10.11
C THR A 184 17.72 9.47 10.09
N VAL A 185 18.06 9.99 11.27
CA VAL A 185 18.88 11.19 11.41
C VAL A 185 20.32 10.76 11.15
N ASP A 186 20.87 11.29 10.07
CA ASP A 186 22.28 11.29 9.71
C ASP A 186 23.13 11.65 10.94
N SER A 187 23.99 10.73 11.35
CA SER A 187 24.88 10.88 12.50
C SER A 187 26.32 10.96 12.01
N GLY A 188 26.79 12.18 11.78
CA GLY A 188 28.22 12.49 11.74
C GLY A 188 28.92 12.13 13.08
N PRO A 189 30.26 12.03 13.09
CA PRO A 189 30.99 11.25 14.10
C PRO A 189 30.93 11.91 15.49
N VAL A 190 30.41 11.16 16.47
CA VAL A 190 30.29 11.59 17.87
C VAL A 190 31.58 11.32 18.64
N GLU A 191 32.19 12.39 19.12
CA GLU A 191 33.25 12.42 20.12
C GLU A 191 32.73 11.88 21.46
N LYS A 192 33.48 10.97 22.07
CA LYS A 192 33.15 10.33 23.36
C LYS A 192 33.14 11.37 24.50
N SER A 193 32.00 11.51 25.17
CA SER A 193 31.95 12.02 26.54
C SER A 193 31.03 11.13 27.38
N GLN A 194 31.64 10.47 28.37
CA GLN A 194 30.98 9.62 29.34
C GLN A 194 30.19 10.47 30.34
N GLN A 195 28.87 10.31 30.36
CA GLN A 195 28.08 10.60 31.56
C GLN A 195 26.94 9.60 31.69
N ARG A 196 27.08 8.77 32.71
CA ARG A 196 26.16 7.69 33.11
C ARG A 196 24.93 8.32 33.74
N SER A 197 23.85 8.41 32.99
CA SER A 197 22.53 8.82 33.49
C SER A 197 21.61 7.59 33.52
N GLN A 198 21.17 7.19 34.71
CA GLN A 198 20.20 6.12 34.91
C GLN A 198 18.89 6.47 34.21
N ALA A 199 18.48 5.66 33.23
CA ALA A 199 17.18 5.81 32.57
C ALA A 199 16.06 5.30 33.51
N SER A 200 15.12 6.17 33.86
CA SER A 200 13.87 5.80 34.52
C SER A 200 12.94 5.11 33.53
N VAL A 201 12.45 3.93 33.88
CA VAL A 201 11.61 3.09 33.02
C VAL A 201 10.20 3.69 32.87
N PRO A 202 9.61 3.74 31.66
CA PRO A 202 8.26 4.24 31.46
C PRO A 202 7.20 3.34 32.10
N ARG A 203 6.12 3.96 32.58
CA ARG A 203 5.05 3.32 33.37
C ARG A 203 4.13 2.35 32.60
N TRP A 204 4.37 2.13 31.30
CA TRP A 204 3.54 1.28 30.43
C TRP A 204 4.18 -0.09 30.13
N ASP A 205 5.39 -0.37 30.62
CA ASP A 205 6.02 -1.69 30.49
C ASP A 205 5.39 -2.71 31.46
N VAL A 206 4.43 -3.48 30.94
CA VAL A 206 3.70 -4.53 31.68
C VAL A 206 4.51 -5.84 31.77
N TYR A 207 5.57 -6.00 30.97
CA TYR A 207 6.31 -7.27 30.86
C TYR A 207 7.45 -7.42 31.87
N ASN A 208 7.75 -6.38 32.65
CA ASN A 208 8.86 -6.38 33.60
C ASN A 208 8.44 -6.24 35.08
N VAL A 209 7.17 -6.55 35.40
CA VAL A 209 6.73 -6.66 36.80
C VAL A 209 7.32 -7.93 37.41
N GLY A 210 8.21 -7.74 38.38
CA GLY A 210 9.04 -8.75 39.06
C GLY A 210 8.48 -10.17 39.12
N ARG A 211 9.20 -11.10 38.48
CA ARG A 211 9.09 -12.53 38.78
C ARG A 211 9.56 -12.77 40.21
N GLN A 212 8.62 -12.82 41.15
CA GLN A 212 8.78 -13.65 42.35
C GLN A 212 7.98 -14.93 42.13
N SER A 213 8.57 -15.89 41.42
CA SER A 213 8.07 -17.25 41.37
C SER A 213 8.53 -17.98 42.63
N SER A 214 7.65 -18.12 43.61
CA SER A 214 7.82 -19.00 44.77
C SER A 214 7.70 -20.46 44.31
N VAL A 215 8.80 -21.19 44.38
CA VAL A 215 8.84 -22.63 44.13
C VAL A 215 8.35 -23.35 45.38
N LEU A 216 7.21 -24.03 45.29
CA LEU A 216 6.74 -24.94 46.34
C LEU A 216 7.34 -26.33 46.10
N VAL A 217 8.24 -26.77 46.97
CA VAL A 217 8.81 -28.12 46.98
C VAL A 217 7.96 -28.99 47.91
N PHE A 218 7.32 -30.03 47.38
CA PHE A 218 6.67 -31.05 48.18
C PHE A 218 7.61 -32.25 48.32
N SER A 219 8.20 -32.42 49.50
CA SER A 219 8.91 -33.64 49.87
C SER A 219 7.89 -34.74 50.18
N ASN A 220 7.97 -35.84 49.46
CA ASN A 220 7.12 -37.01 49.64
C ASN A 220 7.87 -38.01 50.54
N GLU A 221 7.71 -37.92 51.85
CA GLU A 221 8.19 -38.97 52.76
C GLU A 221 7.09 -40.02 52.92
N GLN A 222 7.34 -41.19 52.33
CA GLN A 222 6.58 -42.41 52.60
C GLN A 222 7.06 -43.02 53.92
N LYS A 223 6.09 -43.32 54.80
CA LYS A 223 5.98 -44.42 55.78
C LYS A 223 7.26 -44.95 56.44
N GLU A 224 7.27 -44.94 57.77
CA GLU A 224 6.83 -46.06 58.63
C GLU A 224 6.45 -45.58 60.03
#